data_AF-A0A804L4E4-F1
#
_entry.id   AF-A0A804L4E4-F1
#
_cell.length_a   1.000
_cell.length_b   1.000
_cell.length_c   1.000
_cell.angle_alpha   90.00
_cell.angle_beta   90.00
_cell.angle_gamma   90.00
#
_symmetry.space_group_name_H-M   'P 1'
#
loop_
_entity.id
_entity.type
_entity.pdbx_description
1 polymer ?
#
loop_
_entity_poly.entity_id
_entity_poly.type
_entity_poly.pdbx_seq_one_letter_code
_entity_poly.pdbx_strand_id
1 'polypeptide(L)'
;MFRKKCYGFQASNCQKRLTVKTFTSDIDVLIEDKEFVELLMDGQPWKAGNFSRSLRLSLWLEHLGPRVGQINQIQDPVADATYRDVRMATAKTNATIYRDVFSCVPNDLIHSRSAFRQSTNYCKEKIGNTTIDLGIALEKLEAYQNGAIKNTDPMERLQSVRGHLVSFPLDFAHVQ
;
A
#
# COMPACT_ATOMS: atom_id res chain seq x y z
N MET A 1 -14.42 5.53 -19.71
CA MET A 1 -15.78 5.25 -19.23
C MET A 1 -15.69 4.25 -18.08
N PHE A 2 -15.53 4.71 -16.83
CA PHE A 2 -15.45 3.84 -15.65
C PHE A 2 -16.83 3.27 -15.31
N ARG A 3 -17.20 2.12 -15.89
CA ARG A 3 -18.40 1.39 -15.44
C ARG A 3 -18.02 0.54 -14.22
N LYS A 4 -18.00 1.13 -13.03
CA LYS A 4 -17.99 0.38 -11.75
C LYS A 4 -19.37 -0.25 -11.49
N LYS A 5 -19.84 -1.09 -12.42
CA LYS A 5 -21.11 -1.84 -12.33
C LYS A 5 -20.91 -3.35 -12.18
N CYS A 6 -19.67 -3.80 -12.33
CA CYS A 6 -19.30 -5.20 -12.38
C CYS A 6 -18.04 -5.42 -11.55
N TYR A 7 -18.00 -6.51 -10.80
CA TYR A 7 -16.80 -7.00 -10.12
C TYR A 7 -16.49 -8.40 -10.64
N GLY A 8 -15.23 -8.63 -10.99
CA GLY A 8 -14.71 -9.95 -11.31
C GLY A 8 -13.94 -10.48 -10.10
N PHE A 9 -14.31 -11.65 -9.62
CA PHE A 9 -13.41 -12.45 -8.77
C PHE A 9 -12.66 -13.41 -9.69
N GLN A 10 -11.34 -13.29 -9.69
CA GLN A 10 -10.46 -14.05 -10.55
C GLN A 10 -9.51 -14.86 -9.67
N ALA A 11 -9.46 -16.17 -9.87
CA ALA A 11 -8.45 -17.01 -9.21
C ALA A 11 -7.07 -16.91 -9.91
N SER A 12 -7.04 -16.37 -11.14
CA SER A 12 -5.81 -16.14 -11.89
C SER A 12 -5.16 -14.79 -11.58
N ASN A 13 -3.83 -14.81 -11.49
CA ASN A 13 -3.01 -13.61 -11.38
C ASN A 13 -3.03 -12.83 -12.72
N CYS A 14 -2.97 -11.50 -12.67
CA CYS A 14 -2.85 -10.61 -13.84
C CYS A 14 -1.46 -10.68 -14.51
N GLN A 15 -0.90 -11.89 -14.65
CA GLN A 15 0.33 -12.12 -15.40
C GLN A 15 -0.05 -12.35 -16.86
N LYS A 16 0.53 -11.61 -17.81
CA LYS A 16 0.55 -12.05 -19.21
C LYS A 16 1.41 -13.31 -19.27
N ARG A 17 0.80 -14.48 -19.07
CA ARG A 17 1.41 -15.77 -19.37
C ARG A 17 1.54 -15.81 -20.89
N LEU A 18 2.65 -15.31 -21.40
CA LEU A 18 2.99 -15.36 -22.81
C LEU A 18 3.06 -16.83 -23.22
N THR A 19 2.00 -17.27 -23.90
CA THR A 19 2.07 -18.23 -24.99
C THR A 19 2.63 -19.62 -24.66
N VAL A 20 2.17 -20.32 -23.61
CA VAL A 20 2.06 -21.78 -23.62
C VAL A 20 0.92 -22.18 -22.68
N LYS A 21 -0.08 -22.89 -23.21
CA LYS A 21 -1.08 -23.61 -22.43
C LYS A 21 -0.38 -24.70 -21.62
N THR A 22 -0.13 -24.46 -20.33
CA THR A 22 0.01 -25.52 -19.35
C THR A 22 -0.69 -25.12 -18.05
N PHE A 23 -1.93 -25.62 -17.97
CA PHE A 23 -2.83 -25.82 -16.83
C PHE A 23 -2.72 -24.91 -15.61
N THR A 24 -3.63 -23.95 -15.54
CA THR A 24 -4.39 -23.66 -14.32
C THR A 24 -5.87 -23.69 -14.71
N SER A 25 -6.68 -24.48 -14.00
CA SER A 25 -8.14 -24.47 -14.16
C SER A 25 -8.70 -23.27 -13.41
N ASP A 26 -8.48 -22.08 -13.98
CA ASP A 26 -8.95 -20.85 -13.36
C ASP A 26 -10.45 -20.70 -13.58
N ILE A 27 -11.16 -20.34 -12.51
CA ILE A 27 -12.59 -20.09 -12.50
C ILE A 27 -12.78 -18.62 -12.16
N ASP A 28 -13.55 -17.94 -13.00
CA ASP A 28 -13.83 -16.51 -12.86
C ASP A 28 -15.33 -16.29 -12.73
N VAL A 29 -15.73 -15.44 -11.78
CA VAL A 29 -17.12 -15.11 -11.52
C VAL A 29 -17.35 -13.63 -11.78
N LEU A 30 -18.29 -13.32 -12.68
CA LEU A 30 -18.78 -11.97 -12.94
C LEU A 30 -20.02 -11.70 -12.08
N ILE A 31 -19.92 -10.71 -11.19
CA ILE A 31 -21.04 -10.25 -10.38
C ILE A 31 -21.47 -8.88 -10.90
N GLU A 32 -22.73 -8.79 -11.32
CA GLU A 32 -23.39 -7.56 -11.73
C GLU A 32 -24.49 -7.19 -10.73
N ASP A 33 -24.40 -5.99 -10.16
CA ASP A 33 -25.39 -5.50 -9.21
C ASP A 33 -26.73 -5.21 -9.90
N LYS A 34 -27.81 -5.66 -9.28
CA LYS A 34 -29.20 -5.30 -9.64
C LYS A 34 -29.76 -4.17 -8.78
N GLU A 35 -29.21 -4.00 -7.59
CA GLU A 35 -29.61 -2.96 -6.63
C GLU A 35 -28.56 -1.84 -6.60
N PHE A 36 -29.05 -0.60 -6.55
CA PHE A 36 -28.21 0.58 -6.64
C PHE A 36 -28.45 1.54 -5.48
N VAL A 37 -27.38 2.22 -5.08
CA VAL A 37 -27.38 3.26 -4.05
C VAL A 37 -26.85 4.55 -4.65
N GLU A 38 -27.46 5.67 -4.26
CA GLU A 38 -27.02 7.01 -4.67
C GLU A 38 -25.72 7.38 -3.94
N LEU A 39 -24.74 7.80 -4.73
CA LEU A 39 -23.40 8.17 -4.30
C LEU A 39 -22.87 9.30 -5.16
N LEU A 40 -21.64 9.72 -4.88
CA LEU A 40 -20.88 10.63 -5.71
C LEU A 40 -19.73 9.88 -6.39
N MET A 41 -19.45 10.27 -7.63
CA MET A 41 -18.24 9.92 -8.38
C MET A 41 -17.68 11.21 -8.96
N ASP A 42 -16.58 11.68 -8.40
CA ASP A 42 -15.95 12.96 -8.70
C ASP A 42 -16.88 14.14 -8.45
N GLY A 43 -17.60 14.10 -7.32
CA GLY A 43 -18.60 15.10 -6.95
C GLY A 43 -19.91 15.05 -7.76
N GLN A 44 -20.00 14.19 -8.78
CA GLN A 44 -21.21 14.05 -9.58
C GLN A 44 -22.12 12.95 -9.03
N PRO A 45 -23.46 13.14 -8.99
CA PRO A 45 -24.41 12.10 -8.61
C PRO A 45 -24.25 10.83 -9.45
N TRP A 46 -24.16 9.68 -8.78
CA TRP A 46 -23.92 8.38 -9.39
C TRP A 46 -24.70 7.27 -8.70
N LYS A 47 -25.19 6.30 -9.48
CA LYS A 47 -25.83 5.09 -8.97
C LYS A 47 -24.82 3.95 -8.93
N ALA A 48 -24.29 3.65 -7.74
CA ALA A 48 -23.34 2.57 -7.54
C ALA A 48 -24.06 1.28 -7.17
N GLY A 49 -23.55 0.14 -7.65
CA GLY A 49 -24.05 -1.17 -7.22
C GLY A 49 -23.85 -1.40 -5.72
N ASN A 50 -24.82 -2.01 -5.05
CA ASN A 50 -24.80 -2.19 -3.60
C ASN A 50 -23.65 -3.10 -3.14
N PHE A 51 -23.51 -4.28 -3.76
CA PHE A 51 -22.44 -5.24 -3.49
C PHE A 51 -21.07 -4.67 -3.87
N SER A 52 -20.97 -4.15 -5.08
CA SER A 52 -19.81 -3.43 -5.61
C SER A 52 -19.26 -2.38 -4.62
N ARG A 53 -20.17 -1.57 -4.07
CA ARG A 53 -19.83 -0.51 -3.12
C ARG A 53 -19.40 -1.10 -1.78
N SER A 54 -20.14 -2.06 -1.23
CA SER A 54 -19.87 -2.62 0.09
C SER A 54 -18.52 -3.34 0.12
N LEU A 55 -18.23 -4.15 -0.89
CA LEU A 55 -16.95 -4.85 -1.04
C LEU A 55 -15.79 -3.86 -1.10
N ARG A 56 -15.89 -2.82 -1.95
CA ARG A 56 -14.86 -1.77 -2.04
C ARG A 56 -14.64 -1.11 -0.68
N LEU A 57 -15.71 -0.70 0.00
CA LEU A 57 -15.59 -0.03 1.29
C LEU A 57 -14.96 -0.94 2.33
N SER A 58 -15.32 -2.22 2.38
CA SER A 58 -14.70 -3.19 3.30
C SER A 58 -13.20 -3.29 3.07
N LEU A 59 -12.77 -3.47 1.81
CA LEU A 59 -11.35 -3.55 1.44
C LEU A 59 -10.61 -2.24 1.80
N TRP A 60 -11.24 -1.09 1.53
CA TRP A 60 -10.61 0.20 1.80
C TRP A 60 -10.51 0.51 3.28
N LEU A 61 -11.50 0.13 4.09
CA LEU A 61 -11.44 0.26 5.55
C LEU A 61 -10.27 -0.56 6.11
N GLU A 62 -10.09 -1.79 5.64
CA GLU A 62 -8.99 -2.66 6.07
C GLU A 62 -7.61 -2.13 5.63
N HIS A 63 -7.47 -1.73 4.36
CA HIS A 63 -6.17 -1.34 3.82
C HIS A 63 -5.75 0.10 4.17
N LEU A 64 -6.70 1.03 4.34
CA LEU A 64 -6.39 2.42 4.67
C LEU A 64 -6.39 2.68 6.19
N GLY A 65 -7.11 1.88 6.97
CA GLY A 65 -7.27 2.07 8.42
C GLY A 65 -7.71 3.49 8.82
N PRO A 66 -8.73 4.09 8.19
CA PRO A 66 -9.17 5.45 8.52
C PRO A 66 -9.73 5.49 9.95
N ARG A 67 -9.58 6.64 10.63
CA ARG A 67 -10.11 6.80 11.99
C ARG A 67 -11.63 6.82 11.99
N VAL A 68 -12.23 6.50 13.14
CA VAL A 68 -13.67 6.70 13.38
C VAL A 68 -13.99 8.18 13.10
N GLY A 69 -14.84 8.42 12.09
CA GLY A 69 -15.18 9.77 11.60
C GLY A 69 -14.56 10.17 10.25
N GLN A 70 -13.50 9.48 9.79
CA GLN A 70 -12.87 9.73 8.48
C GLN A 70 -13.41 8.84 7.36
N ILE A 71 -14.32 7.92 7.66
CA ILE A 71 -14.93 7.00 6.67
C ILE A 71 -15.65 7.77 5.55
N ASN A 72 -16.16 8.97 5.85
CA ASN A 72 -16.81 9.81 4.84
C ASN A 72 -15.84 10.31 3.75
N GLN A 73 -14.54 10.39 4.05
CA GLN A 73 -13.51 10.84 3.11
C GLN A 73 -13.23 9.81 2.00
N ILE A 74 -13.74 8.59 2.13
CA ILE A 74 -13.53 7.50 1.16
C ILE A 74 -14.80 7.08 0.42
N GLN A 75 -15.90 7.83 0.59
CA GLN A 75 -17.18 7.53 -0.05
C GLN A 75 -17.09 7.67 -1.56
N ASP A 76 -16.57 8.80 -2.03
CA ASP A 76 -16.29 9.05 -3.45
C ASP A 76 -14.93 8.45 -3.82
N PRO A 77 -14.90 7.36 -4.60
CA PRO A 77 -13.66 6.63 -4.85
C PRO A 77 -12.80 7.21 -5.97
N VAL A 78 -13.27 8.24 -6.67
CA VAL A 78 -12.54 8.89 -7.78
C VAL A 78 -12.24 10.36 -7.49
N ALA A 79 -12.83 10.93 -6.42
CA ALA A 79 -12.46 12.25 -5.95
C ALA A 79 -10.95 12.35 -5.67
N ASP A 80 -10.41 13.48 -6.08
CA ASP A 80 -9.01 13.84 -5.95
C ASP A 80 -8.52 13.80 -4.49
N ALA A 81 -9.35 14.27 -3.54
CA ALA A 81 -9.03 14.23 -2.11
C ALA A 81 -8.89 12.79 -1.61
N THR A 82 -9.76 11.89 -2.03
CA THR A 82 -9.69 10.46 -1.69
C THR A 82 -8.41 9.83 -2.22
N TYR A 83 -8.02 10.17 -3.46
CA TYR A 83 -6.81 9.63 -4.06
C TYR A 83 -5.54 10.20 -3.42
N ARG A 84 -5.38 11.52 -3.38
CA ARG A 84 -4.16 12.18 -2.91
C ARG A 84 -4.04 12.19 -1.39
N ASP A 85 -5.06 12.70 -0.71
CA ASP A 85 -4.98 13.05 0.71
C ASP A 85 -5.22 11.84 1.62
N VAL A 86 -5.89 10.81 1.11
CA VAL A 86 -6.12 9.57 1.85
C VAL A 86 -5.24 8.44 1.31
N ARG A 87 -5.45 8.01 0.06
CA ARG A 87 -4.80 6.80 -0.45
C ARG A 87 -3.28 6.97 -0.61
N MET A 88 -2.84 8.00 -1.34
CA MET A 88 -1.42 8.23 -1.59
C MET A 88 -0.69 8.72 -0.34
N ALA A 89 -1.30 9.61 0.44
CA ALA A 89 -0.72 10.07 1.71
C ALA A 89 -0.46 8.92 2.68
N THR A 90 -1.44 8.03 2.90
CA THR A 90 -1.27 6.84 3.75
C THR A 90 -0.20 5.90 3.20
N ALA A 91 -0.25 5.59 1.90
CA ALA A 91 0.71 4.70 1.26
C ALA A 91 2.16 5.20 1.39
N LYS A 92 2.38 6.51 1.17
CA LYS A 92 3.71 7.13 1.24
C LYS A 92 4.22 7.21 2.68
N THR A 93 3.34 7.57 3.61
CA THR A 93 3.66 7.67 5.03
C THR A 93 4.03 6.31 5.60
N ASN A 94 3.22 5.27 5.35
CA ASN A 94 3.52 3.92 5.79
C ASN A 94 4.81 3.37 5.18
N ALA A 95 5.02 3.54 3.86
CA ALA A 95 6.26 3.11 3.21
C ALA A 95 7.50 3.79 3.82
N THR A 96 7.40 5.07 4.15
CA THR A 96 8.46 5.82 4.84
C THR A 96 8.72 5.27 6.23
N ILE A 97 7.66 5.02 7.02
CA ILE A 97 7.80 4.47 8.37
C ILE A 97 8.41 3.07 8.34
N TYR A 98 7.91 2.17 7.50
CA TYR A 98 8.46 0.82 7.38
C TYR A 98 9.91 0.81 6.92
N ARG A 99 10.26 1.66 5.96
CA ARG A 99 11.64 1.82 5.52
C ARG A 99 12.52 2.33 6.65
N ASP A 100 12.10 3.36 7.37
CA ASP A 100 12.92 3.95 8.41
C ASP A 100 13.09 2.96 9.58
N VAL A 101 12.01 2.29 10.00
CA VAL A 101 12.04 1.35 11.14
C VAL A 101 12.70 0.02 10.79
N PHE A 102 12.48 -0.53 9.60
CA PHE A 102 12.94 -1.88 9.28
C PHE A 102 14.03 -1.95 8.21
N SER A 103 14.40 -0.81 7.60
CA SER A 103 15.25 -0.78 6.40
C SER A 103 14.76 -1.76 5.31
N CYS A 104 13.42 -1.93 5.21
CA CYS A 104 12.82 -2.98 4.41
C CYS A 104 13.06 -2.79 2.91
N VAL A 105 13.10 -3.90 2.20
CA VAL A 105 13.23 -3.96 0.73
C VAL A 105 11.98 -4.59 0.14
N PRO A 106 11.57 -4.21 -1.09
CA PRO A 106 12.17 -3.20 -1.97
C PRO A 106 11.94 -1.75 -1.49
N ASN A 107 12.83 -0.82 -1.87
CA ASN A 107 12.66 0.62 -1.64
C ASN A 107 13.42 1.47 -2.68
N ASP A 108 12.94 2.69 -2.95
CA ASP A 108 13.49 3.58 -3.98
C ASP A 108 14.84 4.24 -3.61
N LEU A 109 15.46 3.92 -2.47
CA LEU A 109 16.81 4.42 -2.15
C LEU A 109 17.91 3.52 -2.72
N ILE A 110 17.56 2.30 -3.12
CA ILE A 110 18.50 1.30 -3.61
C ILE A 110 18.33 1.19 -5.11
N HIS A 111 19.14 1.93 -5.87
CA HIS A 111 19.04 1.96 -7.33
C HIS A 111 19.87 0.88 -8.05
N SER A 112 20.69 0.10 -7.34
CA SER A 112 21.56 -0.89 -7.98
C SER A 112 21.72 -2.17 -7.18
N ARG A 113 22.07 -3.26 -7.87
CA ARG A 113 22.37 -4.55 -7.22
C ARG A 113 23.58 -4.47 -6.29
N SER A 114 24.58 -3.64 -6.60
CA SER A 114 25.73 -3.41 -5.74
C SER A 114 25.33 -2.67 -4.47
N ALA A 115 24.53 -1.61 -4.57
CA ALA A 115 23.99 -0.90 -3.41
C ALA A 115 23.13 -1.81 -2.52
N PHE A 116 22.29 -2.66 -3.12
CA PHE A 116 21.49 -3.65 -2.38
C PHE A 116 22.36 -4.64 -1.60
N ARG A 117 23.43 -5.15 -2.22
CA ARG A 117 24.38 -6.06 -1.55
C ARG A 117 25.09 -5.37 -0.40
N GLN A 118 25.53 -4.12 -0.60
CA GLN A 118 26.17 -3.32 0.44
C GLN A 118 25.24 -3.07 1.62
N SER A 119 23.99 -2.65 1.38
CA SER A 119 23.01 -2.41 2.44
C SER A 119 22.68 -3.69 3.21
N THR A 120 22.54 -4.82 2.50
CA THR A 120 22.28 -6.12 3.12
C THR A 120 23.45 -6.57 4.01
N ASN A 121 24.69 -6.36 3.56
CA ASN A 121 25.88 -6.71 4.35
C ASN A 121 26.01 -5.80 5.58
N TYR A 122 25.79 -4.50 5.42
CA TYR A 122 25.78 -3.53 6.53
C TYR A 122 24.77 -3.92 7.62
N CYS A 123 23.54 -4.28 7.23
CA CYS A 123 22.53 -4.75 8.18
C CYS A 123 22.94 -6.06 8.87
N LYS A 124 23.53 -7.02 8.15
CA LYS A 124 24.03 -8.27 8.74
C LYS A 124 25.12 -8.04 9.78
N GLU A 125 26.03 -7.11 9.51
CA GLU A 125 27.11 -6.76 10.45
C GLU A 125 26.58 -6.06 11.71
N LYS A 126 25.57 -5.19 11.59
CA LYS A 126 24.98 -4.48 12.74
C LYS A 126 24.03 -5.32 13.60
N ILE A 127 23.25 -6.22 13.00
CA ILE A 127 22.14 -6.94 13.68
C ILE A 127 22.59 -8.31 14.22
N GLY A 128 23.75 -8.83 13.78
CA GLY A 128 24.27 -10.13 14.18
C GLY A 128 23.43 -11.30 13.65
N ASN A 129 23.90 -12.54 13.88
CA ASN A 129 23.29 -13.78 13.34
C ASN A 129 22.03 -14.26 14.11
N THR A 130 21.37 -13.38 14.86
CA THR A 130 20.24 -13.75 15.71
C THR A 130 18.91 -13.60 14.97
N THR A 131 18.23 -14.72 14.72
CA THR A 131 16.91 -14.86 14.07
C THR A 131 15.74 -14.18 14.82
N ILE A 132 16.02 -13.42 15.88
CA ILE A 132 15.04 -12.85 16.83
C ILE A 132 14.80 -11.36 16.63
N ASP A 133 15.67 -10.65 15.89
CA ASP A 133 15.45 -9.24 15.61
C ASP A 133 14.76 -9.08 14.25
N LEU A 134 13.54 -8.54 14.23
CA LEU A 134 12.67 -8.39 13.05
C LEU A 134 13.22 -7.35 12.03
N GLY A 135 14.52 -7.06 12.07
CA GLY A 135 15.16 -5.99 11.32
C GLY A 135 14.84 -4.60 11.88
N ILE A 136 14.44 -4.48 13.14
CA ILE A 136 14.10 -3.18 13.75
C ILE A 136 15.38 -2.35 13.90
N ALA A 137 15.33 -1.09 13.48
CA ALA A 137 16.44 -0.16 13.62
C ALA A 137 16.84 -0.04 15.10
N LEU A 138 18.06 -0.49 15.41
CA LEU A 138 18.60 -0.51 16.78
C LEU A 138 18.93 0.90 17.31
N GLU A 139 19.14 1.86 16.40
CA GLU A 139 19.44 3.26 16.71
C GLU A 139 18.21 4.15 16.51
N LYS A 140 18.13 5.20 17.33
CA LYS A 140 17.10 6.25 17.22
C LYS A 140 17.10 6.81 15.81
N LEU A 141 15.94 6.81 15.16
CA LEU A 141 15.81 7.28 13.79
C LEU A 141 15.96 8.79 13.74
N GLU A 142 17.02 9.27 13.08
CA GLU A 142 17.24 10.69 12.83
C GLU A 142 16.23 11.19 11.78
N ALA A 143 15.12 11.77 12.23
CA ALA A 143 14.23 12.51 11.36
C ALA A 143 14.67 13.99 11.33
N TYR A 144 15.08 14.47 10.15
CA TYR A 144 15.32 15.90 9.92
C TYR A 144 13.97 16.60 9.72
N GLN A 145 13.45 17.24 10.78
CA GLN A 145 12.37 18.22 10.67
C GLN A 145 12.78 19.52 11.34
N ASN A 146 12.72 20.63 10.59
CA ASN A 146 12.86 22.01 11.09
C ASN A 146 14.10 22.30 11.96
N GLY A 147 15.27 21.75 11.60
CA GLY A 147 16.54 22.08 12.26
C GLY A 147 16.76 21.47 13.66
N ALA A 148 15.87 20.60 14.14
CA ALA A 148 16.02 19.87 15.40
C ALA A 148 16.08 18.36 15.14
N ILE A 149 17.11 17.68 15.65
CA ILE A 149 17.26 16.22 15.58
C ILE A 149 16.25 15.62 16.56
N LYS A 150 15.13 15.09 16.05
CA LYS A 150 14.17 14.35 16.88
C LYS A 150 14.46 12.87 16.81
N ASN A 151 15.27 12.42 17.77
CA ASN A 151 15.50 11.00 18.04
C ASN A 151 14.17 10.34 18.45
N THR A 152 13.50 9.70 17.49
CA THR A 152 12.22 9.03 17.74
C THR A 152 12.46 7.53 17.91
N ASP A 153 11.87 6.96 18.96
CA ASP A 153 11.92 5.51 19.17
C ASP A 153 11.20 4.78 18.01
N PRO A 154 11.77 3.69 17.46
CA PRO A 154 11.16 2.97 16.35
C PRO A 154 9.71 2.52 16.64
N MET A 155 9.40 2.14 17.88
CA MET A 155 8.06 1.70 18.26
C MET A 155 7.07 2.87 18.30
N GLU A 156 7.49 4.03 18.78
CA GLU A 156 6.68 5.26 18.70
C GLU A 156 6.38 5.64 17.25
N ARG A 157 7.36 5.43 16.35
CA ARG A 157 7.17 5.70 14.92
C ARG A 157 6.16 4.76 14.27
N LEU A 158 6.14 3.49 14.68
CA LEU A 158 5.15 2.50 14.22
C LEU A 158 3.72 2.84 14.63
N GLN A 159 3.50 3.53 15.74
CA GLN A 159 2.15 3.97 16.16
C GLN A 159 1.51 4.96 15.17
N SER A 160 2.31 5.58 14.29
CA SER A 160 1.82 6.49 13.26
C SER A 160 1.31 5.77 12.00
N VAL A 161 1.60 4.47 11.83
CA VAL A 161 1.13 3.65 10.69
C VAL A 161 -0.39 3.52 10.72
N ARG A 162 -1.01 3.56 9.53
CA ARG A 162 -2.46 3.39 9.37
C ARG A 162 -2.79 2.40 8.26
N GLY A 163 -3.57 1.38 8.60
CA GLY A 163 -3.86 0.29 7.66
C GLY A 163 -2.58 -0.40 7.19
N HIS A 164 -2.63 -0.93 5.97
CA HIS A 164 -1.59 -1.79 5.41
C HIS A 164 -1.07 -1.29 4.06
N LEU A 165 -1.67 -0.23 3.51
CA LEU A 165 -1.29 0.29 2.20
C LEU A 165 0.12 0.90 2.27
N VAL A 166 0.98 0.52 1.34
CA VAL A 166 2.34 1.08 1.15
C VAL A 166 2.52 1.47 -0.32
N SER A 167 3.35 2.48 -0.56
CA SER A 167 3.72 2.86 -1.94
C SER A 167 4.61 1.78 -2.53
N PHE A 168 4.29 1.34 -3.75
CA PHE A 168 5.13 0.39 -4.47
C PHE A 168 6.36 1.13 -5.02
N PRO A 169 7.59 0.68 -4.72
CA PRO A 169 8.81 1.33 -5.19
C PRO A 169 9.02 1.08 -6.69
N LEU A 170 9.22 2.15 -7.45
CA LEU A 170 9.37 2.11 -8.91
C LEU A 170 10.84 2.15 -9.36
N ASP A 171 11.72 2.67 -8.50
CA ASP A 171 13.14 2.92 -8.80
C ASP A 171 14.07 1.90 -8.10
N PHE A 172 13.50 0.90 -7.42
CA PHE A 172 14.26 -0.16 -6.75
C PHE A 172 15.02 -1.04 -7.76
N ALA A 173 16.34 -1.11 -7.57
CA ALA A 173 17.27 -1.90 -8.37
C ALA A 173 17.13 -1.67 -9.88
N HIS A 174 16.75 -0.45 -10.28
CA HIS A 174 16.58 -0.07 -11.67
C HIS A 174 17.93 -0.16 -12.40
N VAL A 175 17.98 -0.97 -13.45
CA VAL A 175 19.15 -1.06 -14.33
C VAL A 175 19.06 0.14 -15.28
N GLN A 176 19.98 1.09 -15.15
CA GLN A 176 20.27 2.05 -16.23
C GLN A 176 21.00 1.34 -17.37
#